data_AF-A0A2N6CPR3-F1
#
_entry.id   AF-A0A2N6CPR3-F1
#
_cell.length_a   1.000
_cell.length_b   1.000
_cell.length_c   1.000
_cell.angle_alpha   90.00
_cell.angle_beta   90.00
_cell.angle_gamma   90.00
#
_symmetry.space_group_name_H-M   'P 1'
#
loop_
_entity.id
_entity.type
_entity.pdbx_description
1 polymer ?
#
loop_
_entity_poly.entity_id
_entity_poly.type
_entity_poly.pdbx_seq_one_letter_code
_entity_poly.pdbx_strand_id
1 'polypeptide(L)'
;MGLQRKEQDMRSKFLYAASALVIASSLALPAGVVLGHPGFGAGGSHPGAHRMAGLERLELSDAQRDAIQTIVSEERASLSQHRHATKDNLRDLRTISPEDPDYFAAVEEAAALSAEMARERVLQMGRMRYRIYTEAGLSEAQKQQFDSARERRRGRVSESDRPHADAGI
;
A
#
# COMPACT_ATOMS: atom_id res chain seq x y z
N MET A 1 42.52 0.66 -43.84
CA MET A 1 41.53 -0.16 -43.10
C MET A 1 41.37 0.39 -41.69
N GLY A 2 40.46 1.35 -41.48
CA GLY A 2 40.40 2.09 -40.20
C GLY A 2 39.08 2.77 -39.88
N LEU A 3 37.97 2.37 -40.51
CA LEU A 3 36.66 3.01 -40.33
C LEU A 3 35.51 2.05 -40.05
N GLN A 4 35.77 0.76 -39.77
CA GLN A 4 34.71 -0.23 -39.49
C GLN A 4 34.81 -0.90 -38.11
N ARG A 5 35.69 -0.42 -37.23
CA ARG A 5 35.91 -1.06 -35.91
C ARG A 5 35.44 -0.25 -34.71
N LYS A 6 34.76 0.89 -34.92
CA LYS A 6 34.21 1.74 -33.84
C LYS A 6 32.69 1.69 -33.67
N GLU A 7 31.94 1.06 -34.58
CA GLU A 7 30.47 0.96 -34.44
C GLU A 7 29.97 -0.29 -33.70
N GLN A 8 30.84 -1.26 -33.39
CA GLN A 8 30.42 -2.47 -32.69
C GLN A 8 30.59 -2.43 -31.17
N ASP A 9 31.22 -1.39 -30.61
CA ASP A 9 31.50 -1.32 -29.17
C ASP A 9 30.42 -0.56 -28.38
N MET A 10 29.43 0.02 -29.06
CA MET A 10 28.35 0.80 -28.43
C MET A 10 27.01 0.07 -28.37
N ARG A 11 26.94 -1.18 -28.88
CA ARG A 11 25.73 -2.01 -28.92
C ARG A 11 25.68 -3.09 -27.83
N SER A 12 26.56 -3.04 -26.83
CA SER A 12 26.75 -4.13 -25.84
C SER A 12 26.38 -3.78 -24.39
N LYS A 13 25.62 -2.71 -24.13
CA LYS A 13 25.30 -2.29 -22.75
C LYS A 13 23.82 -2.20 -22.37
N PHE A 14 22.91 -2.74 -23.18
CA PHE A 14 21.51 -2.80 -22.81
C PHE A 14 20.96 -4.21 -22.95
N LEU A 15 21.49 -5.09 -22.10
CA LEU A 15 20.77 -6.29 -21.67
C LEU A 15 19.96 -5.89 -20.43
N TYR A 16 18.75 -5.35 -20.64
CA TYR A 16 17.77 -5.28 -19.56
C TYR A 16 17.20 -6.68 -19.34
N ALA A 17 17.40 -7.18 -18.13
CA ALA A 17 16.99 -8.49 -17.69
C ALA A 17 15.46 -8.66 -17.85
N ALA A 18 15.06 -9.64 -18.65
CA ALA A 18 13.70 -10.14 -18.66
C ALA A 18 13.43 -10.88 -17.34
N SER A 19 12.93 -10.17 -16.32
CA SER A 19 12.43 -10.79 -15.10
C SER A 19 10.95 -11.17 -15.30
N ALA A 20 10.73 -12.34 -15.89
CA ALA A 20 9.44 -13.02 -15.83
C ALA A 20 9.25 -13.58 -14.42
N LEU A 21 8.63 -12.80 -13.52
CA LEU A 21 8.25 -13.29 -12.20
C LEU A 21 6.91 -14.02 -12.29
N VAL A 22 6.96 -15.31 -12.63
CA VAL A 22 5.81 -16.22 -12.48
C VAL A 22 5.76 -16.64 -11.02
N ILE A 23 4.86 -16.04 -10.23
CA ILE A 23 4.54 -16.54 -8.89
C ILE A 23 3.45 -17.62 -9.05
N ALA A 24 3.89 -18.87 -9.18
CA ALA A 24 3.04 -20.04 -9.01
C ALA A 24 2.71 -20.18 -7.51
N SER A 25 1.52 -19.75 -7.11
CA SER A 25 1.01 -19.98 -5.76
C SER A 25 0.47 -21.40 -5.62
N SER A 26 1.34 -22.35 -5.32
CA SER A 26 0.95 -23.69 -4.86
C SER A 26 0.35 -23.56 -3.47
N LEU A 27 -0.96 -23.78 -3.36
CA LEU A 27 -1.68 -23.89 -2.10
C LEU A 27 -1.21 -25.18 -1.38
N ALA A 28 -0.36 -25.03 -0.36
CA ALA A 28 -0.01 -26.13 0.55
C ALA A 28 -0.47 -25.76 1.96
N LEU A 29 -1.58 -26.37 2.39
CA LEU A 29 -2.08 -26.34 3.76
C LEU A 29 -1.32 -27.39 4.59
N PRO A 30 -0.61 -27.03 5.67
CA PRO A 30 -0.39 -27.97 6.76
C PRO A 30 -1.53 -27.83 7.77
N ALA A 31 -2.26 -28.92 7.93
CA ALA A 31 -3.21 -29.13 9.01
C ALA A 31 -2.50 -29.04 10.38
N GLY A 32 -3.12 -28.29 11.29
CA GLY A 32 -3.15 -28.53 12.73
C GLY A 32 -1.84 -28.48 13.53
N VAL A 33 -1.64 -27.38 14.27
CA VAL A 33 -1.08 -27.43 15.63
C VAL A 33 -1.81 -26.39 16.50
N VAL A 34 -2.64 -26.86 17.43
CA VAL A 34 -3.12 -26.08 18.58
C VAL A 34 -2.00 -26.10 19.61
N LEU A 35 -1.34 -24.97 19.86
CA LEU A 35 -0.47 -24.79 21.02
C LEU A 35 -0.52 -23.33 21.52
N GLY A 36 -0.95 -23.18 22.77
CA GLY A 36 -0.47 -22.14 23.69
C GLY A 36 -1.26 -20.84 23.74
N HIS A 37 -2.13 -20.71 24.74
CA HIS A 37 -2.62 -19.44 25.27
C HIS A 37 -1.66 -18.96 26.36
N PRO A 38 -1.04 -17.77 26.25
CA PRO A 38 -0.62 -16.99 27.41
C PRO A 38 -1.49 -15.72 27.45
N GLY A 39 -2.37 -15.55 28.42
CA GLY A 39 -1.96 -15.08 29.74
C GLY A 39 -1.94 -13.55 29.76
N PHE A 40 -3.01 -12.96 30.28
CA PHE A 40 -3.16 -11.53 30.58
C PHE A 40 -1.95 -10.94 31.33
N GLY A 41 -1.48 -9.76 30.92
CA GLY A 41 -0.68 -8.89 31.79
C GLY A 41 0.24 -7.88 31.09
N ALA A 42 0.11 -6.61 31.49
CA ALA A 42 1.08 -5.52 31.43
C ALA A 42 1.29 -4.76 30.09
N GLY A 43 0.57 -3.64 29.96
CA GLY A 43 1.12 -2.30 29.69
C GLY A 43 2.35 -2.18 28.79
N GLY A 44 2.26 -2.65 27.54
CA GLY A 44 3.23 -2.35 26.50
C GLY A 44 2.65 -1.36 25.50
N SER A 45 3.10 -0.11 25.54
CA SER A 45 2.76 0.91 24.52
C SER A 45 3.15 0.39 23.14
N HIS A 46 2.17 -0.17 22.41
CA HIS A 46 2.37 -0.70 21.08
C HIS A 46 2.65 0.47 20.13
N PRO A 47 3.69 0.42 19.28
CA PRO A 47 3.91 1.42 18.22
C PRO A 47 2.74 1.55 17.21
N GLY A 48 1.70 0.71 17.36
CA GLY A 48 0.43 0.78 16.63
C GLY A 48 -0.70 1.57 17.30
N ALA A 49 -0.59 1.91 18.60
CA ALA A 49 -1.68 2.50 19.38
C ALA A 49 -2.21 3.81 18.77
N HIS A 50 -1.33 4.66 18.24
CA HIS A 50 -1.73 5.94 17.62
C HIS A 50 -2.59 5.80 16.35
N ARG A 51 -2.64 4.62 15.69
CA ARG A 51 -3.45 4.44 14.48
C ARG A 51 -4.85 3.90 14.75
N MET A 52 -5.09 3.41 15.96
CA MET A 52 -6.40 2.97 16.44
C MET A 52 -7.16 4.09 17.17
N ALA A 53 -6.55 5.28 17.37
CA ALA A 53 -7.18 6.45 17.99
C ALA A 53 -8.51 6.90 17.32
N GLY A 54 -8.79 6.44 16.09
CA GLY A 54 -10.07 6.65 15.40
C GLY A 54 -11.13 5.56 15.62
N LEU A 55 -10.74 4.40 16.14
CA LEU A 55 -11.61 3.27 16.49
C LEU A 55 -11.94 3.22 17.98
N GLU A 56 -11.23 3.98 18.83
CA GLU A 56 -11.54 4.13 20.27
C GLU A 56 -12.95 4.68 20.55
N ARG A 57 -13.58 5.33 19.57
CA ARG A 57 -14.98 5.80 19.65
C ARG A 57 -16.00 4.78 19.18
N LEU A 58 -15.54 3.68 18.60
CA LEU A 58 -16.39 2.53 18.34
C LEU A 58 -16.38 1.75 19.65
N GLU A 59 -17.54 1.51 20.24
CA GLU A 59 -17.69 0.67 21.43
C GLU A 59 -17.39 -0.79 21.06
N LEU A 60 -16.12 -1.07 20.72
CA LEU A 60 -15.62 -2.37 20.30
C LEU A 60 -15.16 -3.14 21.53
N SER A 61 -15.59 -4.40 21.60
CA SER A 61 -14.99 -5.34 22.54
C SER A 61 -13.50 -5.53 22.21
N ASP A 62 -12.73 -6.01 23.19
CA ASP A 62 -11.29 -6.27 22.99
C ASP A 62 -11.09 -7.31 21.88
N ALA A 63 -11.93 -8.35 21.84
CA ALA A 63 -11.90 -9.36 20.77
C ALA A 63 -12.16 -8.77 19.36
N GLN A 64 -13.09 -7.82 19.24
CA GLN A 64 -13.34 -7.13 17.96
C GLN A 64 -12.15 -6.25 17.55
N ARG A 65 -11.51 -5.57 18.52
CA ARG A 65 -10.29 -4.78 18.28
C ARG A 65 -9.14 -5.65 17.82
N ASP A 66 -8.92 -6.80 18.45
CA ASP A 66 -7.85 -7.74 18.09
C ASP A 66 -8.07 -8.34 16.69
N ALA A 67 -9.32 -8.69 16.35
CA ALA A 67 -9.67 -9.17 15.02
C ALA A 67 -9.38 -8.11 13.94
N ILE A 68 -9.82 -6.86 14.15
CA ILE A 68 -9.54 -5.75 13.22
C ILE A 68 -8.04 -5.51 13.11
N GLN A 69 -7.31 -5.51 14.23
CA GLN A 69 -5.88 -5.27 14.25
C GLN A 69 -5.12 -6.35 13.45
N THR A 70 -5.51 -7.61 13.61
CA THR A 70 -4.96 -8.74 12.83
C THR A 70 -5.19 -8.53 11.33
N ILE A 71 -6.44 -8.32 10.92
CA ILE A 71 -6.81 -8.08 9.50
C ILE A 71 -6.02 -6.91 8.91
N VAL A 72 -5.94 -5.80 9.64
CA VAL A 72 -5.20 -4.60 9.19
C VAL A 72 -3.71 -4.88 9.10
N SER A 73 -3.14 -5.63 10.06
CA SER A 73 -1.70 -5.92 10.07
C SER A 73 -1.26 -6.79 8.90
N GLU A 74 -2.05 -7.79 8.54
CA GLU A 74 -1.81 -8.67 7.40
C GLU A 74 -1.78 -7.89 6.08
N GLU A 75 -2.75 -6.98 5.89
CA GLU A 75 -2.84 -6.18 4.66
C GLU A 75 -1.81 -5.03 4.63
N ARG A 76 -1.35 -4.57 5.80
CA ARG A 76 -0.47 -3.40 5.91
C ARG A 76 0.91 -3.62 5.33
N ALA A 77 1.47 -4.82 5.44
CA ALA A 77 2.78 -5.14 4.87
C ALA A 77 2.77 -4.88 3.36
N SER A 78 1.73 -5.39 2.67
CA SER A 78 1.52 -5.19 1.23
C SER A 78 1.29 -3.72 0.88
N LEU A 79 0.43 -3.02 1.63
CA LEU A 79 0.17 -1.59 1.40
C LEU A 79 1.39 -0.69 1.62
N SER A 80 2.34 -1.11 2.46
CA SER A 80 3.57 -0.35 2.66
C SER A 80 4.51 -0.46 1.47
N GLN A 81 4.63 -1.66 0.90
CA GLN A 81 5.44 -1.88 -0.31
C GLN A 81 4.92 -1.03 -1.47
N HIS A 82 3.60 -0.98 -1.66
CA HIS A 82 2.96 -0.11 -2.67
C HIS A 82 3.29 1.36 -2.53
N ARG A 83 3.32 1.88 -1.30
CA ARG A 83 3.70 3.28 -1.06
C ARG A 83 5.14 3.58 -1.43
N HIS A 84 6.06 2.63 -1.20
CA HIS A 84 7.45 2.80 -1.60
C HIS A 84 7.58 2.73 -3.12
N ALA A 85 6.98 1.72 -3.75
CA ALA A 85 6.98 1.56 -5.21
C ALA A 85 6.42 2.79 -5.95
N THR A 86 5.32 3.38 -5.48
CA THR A 86 4.78 4.62 -6.09
C THR A 86 5.74 5.80 -5.98
N LYS A 87 6.43 5.94 -4.83
CA LYS A 87 7.41 7.01 -4.63
C LYS A 87 8.65 6.81 -5.48
N ASP A 88 9.13 5.58 -5.57
CA ASP A 88 10.29 5.21 -6.37
C ASP A 88 9.99 5.44 -7.86
N ASN A 89 8.84 4.98 -8.37
CA ASN A 89 8.41 5.25 -9.75
C ASN A 89 8.39 6.75 -10.10
N LEU A 90 7.85 7.59 -9.21
CA LEU A 90 7.84 9.04 -9.43
C LEU A 90 9.24 9.66 -9.32
N ARG A 91 10.08 9.16 -8.41
CA ARG A 91 11.48 9.61 -8.29
C ARG A 91 12.23 9.28 -9.57
N ASP A 92 12.11 8.05 -10.05
CA ASP A 92 12.84 7.55 -11.20
C ASP A 92 12.42 8.33 -12.46
N LEU A 93 11.12 8.60 -12.66
CA LEU A 93 10.65 9.48 -13.73
C LEU A 93 11.28 10.90 -13.67
N ARG A 94 11.43 11.47 -12.47
CA ARG A 94 12.06 12.80 -12.29
C ARG A 94 13.56 12.82 -12.60
N THR A 95 14.22 11.66 -12.68
CA THR A 95 15.63 11.58 -13.07
C THR A 95 15.84 11.55 -14.58
N ILE A 96 14.78 11.32 -15.36
CA ILE A 96 14.84 11.27 -16.82
C ILE A 96 14.80 12.71 -17.35
N SER A 97 15.75 13.04 -18.22
CA SER A 97 15.79 14.36 -18.85
C SER A 97 14.58 14.54 -19.78
N PRO A 98 13.83 15.66 -19.70
CA PRO A 98 12.80 15.99 -20.68
C PRO A 98 13.33 16.18 -22.11
N GLU A 99 14.65 16.34 -22.28
CA GLU A 99 15.32 16.42 -23.59
C GLU A 99 15.71 15.04 -24.14
N ASP A 100 15.53 13.97 -23.36
CA ASP A 100 15.78 12.61 -23.82
C ASP A 100 14.81 12.26 -24.97
N PRO A 101 15.29 11.74 -26.12
CA PRO A 101 14.43 11.37 -27.23
C PRO A 101 13.35 10.34 -26.86
N ASP A 102 13.59 9.53 -25.83
CA ASP A 102 12.66 8.50 -25.34
C ASP A 102 11.85 8.95 -24.11
N TYR A 103 11.92 10.24 -23.73
CA TYR A 103 11.25 10.77 -22.53
C TYR A 103 9.77 10.40 -22.45
N PHE A 104 9.02 10.55 -23.55
CA PHE A 104 7.60 10.24 -23.57
C PHE A 104 7.30 8.74 -23.41
N ALA A 105 8.17 7.87 -23.92
CA ALA A 105 8.03 6.43 -23.72
C ALA A 105 8.21 6.08 -22.22
N ALA A 106 9.20 6.70 -21.56
CA ALA A 106 9.40 6.51 -20.13
C ALA A 106 8.25 7.09 -19.28
N VAL A 107 7.66 8.23 -19.69
CA VAL A 107 6.44 8.78 -19.06
C VAL A 107 5.27 7.80 -19.20
N GLU A 108 5.08 7.21 -20.38
CA GLU A 108 4.00 6.24 -20.62
C GLU A 108 4.15 4.98 -19.75
N GLU A 109 5.38 4.45 -19.65
CA GLU A 109 5.68 3.31 -18.79
C GLU A 109 5.42 3.64 -17.30
N ALA A 110 5.92 4.80 -16.83
CA ALA A 110 5.70 5.23 -15.45
C ALA A 110 4.21 5.47 -15.14
N ALA A 111 3.43 5.95 -16.12
CA ALA A 111 1.99 6.11 -15.99
C ALA A 111 1.27 4.77 -15.92
N ALA A 112 1.63 3.81 -16.78
CA ALA A 112 1.07 2.45 -16.76
C ALA A 112 1.34 1.74 -15.42
N LEU A 113 2.58 1.83 -14.92
CA LEU A 113 2.94 1.27 -13.62
C LEU A 113 2.16 1.94 -12.47
N SER A 114 1.98 3.26 -12.53
CA SER A 114 1.17 3.99 -11.55
C SER A 114 -0.30 3.55 -11.56
N ALA A 115 -0.85 3.29 -12.74
CA ALA A 115 -2.22 2.82 -12.89
C ALA A 115 -2.42 1.43 -12.25
N GLU A 116 -1.48 0.50 -12.47
CA GLU A 116 -1.56 -0.83 -11.86
C GLU A 116 -1.44 -0.76 -10.33
N MET A 117 -0.46 -0.01 -9.81
CA MET A 117 -0.33 0.18 -8.35
C MET A 117 -1.59 0.81 -7.74
N ALA A 118 -2.23 1.75 -8.43
CA ALA A 118 -3.48 2.35 -7.97
C ALA A 118 -4.63 1.33 -7.95
N ARG A 119 -4.75 0.52 -9.00
CA ARG A 119 -5.73 -0.58 -9.08
C ARG A 119 -5.56 -1.56 -7.93
N GLU A 120 -4.34 -2.05 -7.71
CA GLU A 120 -4.05 -3.00 -6.64
C GLU A 120 -4.36 -2.44 -5.26
N ARG A 121 -4.00 -1.18 -5.01
CA ARG A 121 -4.31 -0.49 -3.75
C ARG A 121 -5.82 -0.44 -3.49
N VAL A 122 -6.63 -0.12 -4.50
CA VAL A 122 -8.08 -0.09 -4.36
C VAL A 122 -8.63 -1.48 -4.03
N LEU A 123 -8.14 -2.52 -4.72
CA LEU A 123 -8.55 -3.90 -4.48
C LEU A 123 -8.19 -4.37 -3.05
N GLN A 124 -6.98 -4.06 -2.58
CA GLN A 124 -6.55 -4.38 -1.21
C GLN A 124 -7.41 -3.67 -0.16
N MET A 125 -7.71 -2.38 -0.38
CA MET A 125 -8.63 -1.64 0.50
C MET A 125 -10.04 -2.23 0.52
N GLY A 126 -10.53 -2.69 -0.64
CA GLY A 126 -11.79 -3.40 -0.76
C GLY A 126 -11.79 -4.69 0.07
N ARG A 127 -10.76 -5.53 -0.10
CA ARG A 127 -10.59 -6.80 0.65
C ARG A 127 -10.51 -6.58 2.14
N MET A 128 -9.66 -5.65 2.60
CA MET A 128 -9.53 -5.31 4.01
C MET A 128 -10.87 -4.88 4.61
N ARG A 129 -11.62 -4.00 3.92
CA ARG A 129 -12.95 -3.57 4.39
C ARG A 129 -13.93 -4.75 4.46
N TYR A 130 -13.97 -5.59 3.42
CA TYR A 130 -14.84 -6.76 3.40
C TYR A 130 -14.57 -7.66 4.62
N ARG A 131 -13.31 -8.02 4.87
CA ARG A 131 -12.90 -8.85 6.01
C ARG A 131 -13.30 -8.24 7.34
N ILE A 132 -13.10 -6.93 7.54
CA ILE A 132 -13.56 -6.25 8.76
C ILE A 132 -15.08 -6.42 8.96
N TYR A 133 -15.88 -6.35 7.90
CA TYR A 133 -17.34 -6.44 8.00
C TYR A 133 -17.86 -7.86 8.23
N THR A 134 -17.11 -8.87 7.76
CA THR A 134 -17.55 -10.28 7.79
C THR A 134 -16.88 -11.09 8.90
N GLU A 135 -15.63 -10.78 9.25
CA GLU A 135 -14.80 -11.59 10.16
C GLU A 135 -14.67 -10.96 11.55
N ALA A 136 -14.75 -9.63 11.69
CA ALA A 136 -14.54 -8.97 12.98
C ALA A 136 -15.77 -8.97 13.91
N GLY A 137 -16.88 -9.61 13.52
CA GLY A 137 -18.07 -9.75 14.37
C GLY A 137 -18.74 -8.42 14.74
N LEU A 138 -18.74 -7.44 13.85
CA LEU A 138 -19.34 -6.11 14.09
C LEU A 138 -20.88 -6.15 14.00
N SER A 139 -21.54 -5.42 14.90
CA SER A 139 -22.97 -5.12 14.78
C SER A 139 -23.25 -4.10 13.66
N GLU A 140 -24.50 -3.99 13.22
CA GLU A 140 -24.89 -2.99 12.20
C GLU A 140 -24.62 -1.55 12.66
N ALA A 141 -24.85 -1.24 13.94
CA ALA A 141 -24.53 0.06 14.52
C ALA A 141 -23.01 0.33 14.48
N GLN A 142 -22.18 -0.67 14.81
CA GLN A 142 -20.73 -0.56 14.77
C GLN A 142 -20.21 -0.38 13.32
N LYS A 143 -20.82 -1.06 12.33
CA LYS A 143 -20.50 -0.88 10.90
C LYS A 143 -20.78 0.54 10.42
N GLN A 144 -21.93 1.12 10.79
CA GLN A 144 -22.27 2.52 10.43
C GLN A 144 -21.30 3.52 11.05
N GLN A 145 -20.91 3.30 12.31
CA GLN A 145 -19.93 4.16 12.97
C GLN A 145 -18.53 4.02 12.33
N PHE A 146 -18.14 2.80 11.91
CA PHE A 146 -16.89 2.55 11.19
C PHE A 146 -16.83 3.33 9.87
N ASP A 147 -17.91 3.30 9.08
CA ASP A 147 -18.02 4.08 7.84
C ASP A 147 -17.94 5.59 8.11
N SER A 148 -18.67 6.08 9.11
CA SER A 148 -18.63 7.49 9.51
C SER A 148 -17.22 7.95 9.94
N ALA A 149 -16.49 7.10 10.66
CA ALA A 149 -15.11 7.37 11.07
C ALA A 149 -14.13 7.38 9.88
N ARG A 150 -14.40 6.60 8.83
CA ARG A 150 -13.62 6.60 7.59
C ARG A 150 -13.89 7.85 6.77
N GLU A 151 -15.14 8.28 6.64
CA GLU A 151 -15.51 9.48 5.88
C GLU A 151 -14.87 10.74 6.49
N ARG A 152 -14.94 10.87 7.83
CA ARG A 152 -14.27 11.97 8.55
C ARG A 152 -12.75 12.00 8.32
N ARG A 153 -12.10 10.84 8.20
CA ARG A 153 -10.66 10.76 7.91
C ARG A 153 -10.35 11.19 6.47
N ARG A 154 -11.19 10.84 5.50
CA ARG A 154 -11.06 11.31 4.12
C ARG A 154 -11.20 12.83 4.03
N GLY A 155 -12.21 13.39 4.69
CA GLY A 155 -12.45 14.85 4.71
C GLY A 155 -11.28 15.66 5.29
N ARG A 156 -10.59 15.15 6.32
CA ARG A 156 -9.41 15.83 6.90
C ARG A 156 -8.21 15.86 5.96
N VAL A 157 -8.00 14.81 5.18
CA VAL A 157 -6.92 14.77 4.18
C VAL A 157 -7.20 15.79 3.08
N SER A 158 -8.45 15.84 2.58
CA SER A 158 -8.83 16.83 1.57
C SER A 158 -8.79 18.29 2.04
N GLU A 159 -9.03 18.55 3.33
CA GLU A 159 -8.92 19.90 3.92
C GLU A 159 -7.46 20.34 4.05
N SER A 160 -6.57 19.42 4.42
CA SER A 160 -5.12 19.67 4.53
C SER A 160 -4.44 19.90 3.17
N ASP A 161 -5.00 19.36 2.09
CA ASP A 161 -4.50 19.53 0.72
C ASP A 161 -5.06 20.80 0.03
N ARG A 162 -5.90 21.59 0.72
CA ARG A 162 -6.31 22.90 0.21
C ARG A 162 -5.14 23.87 0.31
N PRO A 163 -4.75 24.57 -0.78
CA PRO A 163 -3.75 25.62 -0.67
C PRO A 163 -4.25 26.66 0.34
N HIS A 164 -3.38 27.05 1.28
CA HIS A 164 -3.65 28.15 2.19
C HIS A 164 -3.82 29.44 1.36
N ALA A 165 -5.04 29.70 0.90
CA ALA A 165 -5.40 30.91 0.17
C ALA A 165 -5.50 32.14 1.10
N ASP A 166 -4.87 32.08 2.27
CA ASP A 166 -4.93 33.11 3.30
C ASP A 166 -3.58 33.21 4.01
N ALA A 167 -2.58 33.64 3.24
CA ALA A 167 -1.40 34.31 3.77
C ALA A 167 -1.29 35.65 3.05
N GLY A 168 -2.33 36.47 3.20
CA GLY A 168 -2.25 37.89 2.88
C GLY A 168 -1.43 38.61 3.95
N ILE A 169 -0.22 39.04 3.58
CA ILE A 169 0.42 40.28 4.02
C ILE A 169 1.11 40.89 2.80
#